data_AF-A0ABD3G8I6-F1
#
_entry.id   AF-A0ABD3G8I6-F1
#
_cell.length_a   1.000
_cell.length_b   1.000
_cell.length_c   1.000
_cell.angle_alpha   90.00
_cell.angle_beta   90.00
_cell.angle_gamma   90.00
#
_symmetry.space_group_name_H-M   'P 1'
#
loop_
_entity.id
_entity.type
_entity.pdbx_description
1 polymer ?
#
loop_
_entity_poly.entity_id
_entity_poly.type
_entity_poly.pdbx_seq_one_letter_code
_entity_poly.pdbx_strand_id
1 'polypeptide(L)' 'MLKSWLSAVCYTILSLAVFNSGFTAADEWDTKVNEIMANFTNVDIVGQMTQIAGYGLINSTYQLDEEAVRGFAKYHVGSW' A
#
# COMPACT_ATOMS: atom_id res chain seq x y z
N MET A 1 8.90 21.83 45.16
CA MET A 1 8.57 22.25 43.77
C MET A 1 9.41 21.51 42.70
N LEU A 2 10.58 20.95 43.05
CA LEU A 2 11.49 20.26 42.12
C LEU A 2 10.97 18.93 41.51
N LYS A 3 9.82 18.38 41.97
CA LYS A 3 9.26 17.12 41.44
C LYS A 3 8.20 17.32 40.36
N SER A 4 7.43 18.42 40.41
CA SER A 4 6.29 18.65 39.51
C SER A 4 6.71 19.16 38.12
N TRP A 5 7.72 20.04 38.06
CA TRP A 5 8.28 20.53 36.80
C TRP A 5 9.03 19.44 36.00
N LEU A 6 9.64 18.46 36.69
CA LEU A 6 10.35 17.36 36.02
C LEU A 6 9.38 16.47 35.23
N SER A 7 8.21 16.17 35.79
CA SER A 7 7.17 15.44 35.07
C SER A 7 6.70 16.22 33.84
N ALA A 8 6.47 17.53 33.96
CA ALA A 8 6.08 18.37 32.82
C ALA A 8 7.13 18.36 31.70
N VAL A 9 8.42 18.43 32.05
CA VAL A 9 9.54 18.36 31.09
C VAL A 9 9.63 16.97 30.45
N CYS A 10 9.41 15.90 31.21
CA CYS A 10 9.35 14.55 30.64
C CYS A 10 8.21 14.42 29.64
N TYR A 11 7.01 14.91 29.96
CA TYR A 11 5.87 14.85 29.03
C TYR A 11 6.11 15.66 27.76
N THR A 12 6.72 16.85 27.83
CA THR A 12 7.01 17.63 26.63
C THR A 12 8.08 16.99 25.74
N ILE A 13 9.12 16.37 26.33
CA ILE A 13 10.15 15.66 25.57
C ILE A 13 9.57 14.40 24.90
N LEU A 14 8.76 13.63 25.63
CA LEU A 14 8.07 12.45 25.09
C LEU A 14 7.08 12.83 23.97
N SER A 15 6.31 13.92 24.15
CA SER A 15 5.46 14.44 23.10
C SER A 15 6.27 14.86 21.87
N LEU A 16 7.39 15.57 22.04
CA LEU A 16 8.23 16.00 20.92
C LEU A 16 8.87 14.81 20.18
N ALA A 17 9.26 13.75 20.89
CA ALA A 17 9.77 12.52 20.29
C ALA A 17 8.72 11.77 19.46
N VAL A 18 7.46 11.77 19.92
CA VAL A 18 6.32 11.16 19.19
C VAL A 18 5.92 12.01 17.97
N PHE A 19 5.99 13.34 18.05
CA PHE A 19 5.69 14.21 16.91
C PHE A 19 6.80 14.25 15.87
N ASN A 20 8.07 14.03 16.25
CA ASN A 20 9.19 13.97 15.29
C ASN A 20 9.27 12.67 14.47
N SER A 21 8.62 11.59 14.90
CA SER A 21 8.61 10.30 14.20
C SER A 21 7.36 10.05 13.36
N GLY A 22 6.37 10.95 13.41
CA GLY A 22 5.03 10.71 12.87
C GLY A 22 4.81 11.06 11.40
N PHE A 23 5.75 11.74 10.74
CA PHE A 23 5.58 12.20 9.34
C PHE A 23 6.56 11.55 8.36
N THR A 24 7.73 11.12 8.84
CA THR A 24 8.79 10.58 7.97
C THR A 24 8.41 9.27 7.28
N ALA A 25 7.64 8.41 7.96
CA ALA A 25 7.23 7.13 7.39
C ALA A 25 6.23 7.30 6.24
N ALA A 26 5.26 8.21 6.36
CA ALA A 26 4.30 8.48 5.30
C ALA A 26 4.98 9.08 4.05
N ASP A 27 5.89 10.03 4.26
CA ASP A 27 6.66 10.67 3.18
C ASP A 27 7.52 9.65 2.40
N GLU A 28 8.09 8.65 3.08
CA GLU A 28 8.87 7.58 2.43
C GLU A 28 7.98 6.69 1.53
N TRP A 29 6.82 6.26 2.02
CA TRP A 29 5.89 5.44 1.24
C TRP A 29 5.31 6.20 0.06
N ASP A 30 4.95 7.47 0.24
CA ASP A 30 4.45 8.32 -0.85
C ASP A 30 5.53 8.52 -1.91
N THR A 31 6.79 8.71 -1.51
CA THR A 31 7.92 8.79 -2.44
C THR A 31 8.05 7.50 -3.25
N LYS A 32 7.92 6.33 -2.62
CA LYS A 32 7.96 5.03 -3.31
C LYS A 32 6.78 4.81 -4.24
N VAL A 33 5.57 5.19 -3.84
CA VAL A 33 4.40 5.14 -4.71
C VAL A 33 4.61 6.02 -5.94
N ASN A 34 5.13 7.24 -5.76
CA ASN A 34 5.43 8.14 -6.88
C ASN A 34 6.49 7.55 -7.83
N GLU A 35 7.57 6.96 -7.31
CA GLU A 35 8.59 6.27 -8.12
C GLU A 35 8.00 5.12 -8.95
N ILE A 36 7.08 4.33 -8.37
CA ILE A 36 6.41 3.23 -9.07
C ILE A 36 5.46 3.77 -10.15
N MET A 37 4.57 4.68 -9.76
CA MET A 37 3.54 5.23 -10.65
C MET A 37 4.13 6.01 -11.83
N ALA A 38 5.30 6.62 -11.66
CA ALA A 38 6.02 7.30 -12.75
C ALA A 38 6.41 6.36 -13.90
N ASN A 39 6.48 5.05 -13.66
CA ASN A 39 6.83 4.04 -14.66
C ASN A 39 5.62 3.30 -15.24
N PHE A 40 4.40 3.62 -14.78
CA PHE A 40 3.18 2.96 -15.25
C PHE A 40 2.60 3.65 -16.49
N THR A 41 2.17 2.83 -17.44
CA THR A 41 1.30 3.25 -18.54
C THR A 41 -0.15 3.37 -18.08
N ASN A 42 -1.00 3.98 -18.90
CA ASN A 42 -2.45 4.03 -18.62
C ASN A 42 -3.06 2.63 -18.47
N VAL A 43 -2.56 1.64 -19.20
CA VAL A 43 -3.02 0.26 -19.10
C VAL A 43 -2.62 -0.33 -17.74
N ASP A 44 -1.40 -0.06 -17.27
CA ASP A 44 -0.93 -0.54 -15.97
C ASP A 44 -1.75 0.05 -14.83
N ILE A 45 -2.05 1.35 -14.89
CA ILE A 45 -2.89 2.03 -13.88
C ILE A 45 -4.29 1.40 -13.83
N VAL A 46 -4.95 1.25 -14.98
CA VAL A 46 -6.29 0.64 -15.05
C VAL A 46 -6.24 -0.83 -14.60
N GLY A 47 -5.18 -1.55 -14.98
CA GLY A 47 -4.89 -2.90 -14.51
C GLY A 47 -4.84 -3.00 -12.99
N GLN A 48 -4.00 -2.21 -12.34
CA GLN A 48 -3.88 -2.20 -10.88
C GLN A 48 -5.20 -1.82 -10.18
N MET A 49 -6.06 -1.02 -10.82
CA MET A 49 -7.40 -0.67 -10.33
C MET A 49 -8.47 -1.75 -10.62
N THR A 50 -8.11 -2.86 -11.27
CA THR A 50 -9.02 -3.93 -11.67
C THR A 50 -8.87 -5.14 -10.77
N GLN A 51 -10.00 -5.65 -10.28
CA GLN A 51 -10.10 -6.92 -9.57
C GLN A 51 -10.89 -7.92 -10.42
N ILE A 52 -10.30 -9.09 -10.65
CA ILE A 52 -11.00 -10.21 -11.27
C ILE A 52 -11.74 -10.98 -10.19
N ALA A 53 -12.94 -11.45 -10.47
CA ALA A 53 -13.66 -12.30 -9.55
C ALA A 53 -13.17 -13.75 -9.71
N GLY A 54 -12.88 -14.44 -8.61
CA GLY A 54 -12.33 -15.80 -8.63
C GLY A 54 -13.13 -16.81 -9.47
N TYR A 55 -14.46 -16.69 -9.58
CA TYR A 55 -15.25 -17.58 -10.45
C TYR A 55 -14.93 -17.40 -11.96
N GLY A 56 -14.39 -16.26 -12.37
CA GLY A 56 -13.88 -16.02 -13.72
C GLY A 56 -12.51 -16.65 -13.99
N LEU A 57 -11.89 -17.25 -12.97
CA LEU A 57 -10.56 -17.89 -13.03
C LEU A 57 -10.63 -19.40 -12.81
N ILE A 58 -11.83 -19.95 -12.62
CA ILE A 58 -12.03 -21.37 -12.33
C ILE A 58 -12.78 -22.00 -13.50
N ASN A 59 -12.25 -23.12 -14.01
CA ASN A 59 -12.85 -23.84 -15.11
C ASN A 59 -13.99 -24.78 -14.63
N SER A 60 -14.64 -25.45 -15.58
CA SER A 60 -15.75 -26.38 -15.31
C SER A 60 -15.40 -27.58 -14.43
N THR A 61 -14.12 -27.88 -14.22
CA THR A 61 -13.64 -28.97 -13.34
C THR A 61 -13.16 -28.47 -11.98
N TYR A 62 -13.50 -27.22 -11.63
CA TYR A 62 -13.09 -26.56 -10.38
C TYR A 62 -11.57 -26.43 -10.21
N GLN A 63 -10.84 -26.35 -11.33
CA GLN A 63 -9.41 -26.06 -11.35
C GLN A 63 -9.15 -24.66 -11.87
N LEU A 64 -7.93 -24.15 -11.65
CA LEU A 64 -7.50 -22.87 -12.22
C LEU A 64 -7.57 -22.93 -13.75
N ASP A 65 -8.24 -21.96 -14.35
CA ASP A 65 -8.20 -21.72 -15.78
C ASP A 65 -6.94 -20.90 -16.11
N GLU A 66 -5.85 -21.59 -16.47
CA GLU A 66 -4.58 -20.94 -16.80
C GLU A 66 -4.68 -19.99 -18.00
N GLU A 67 -5.58 -20.26 -18.95
CA GLU A 67 -5.78 -19.40 -20.10
C GLU A 67 -6.43 -18.09 -19.66
N ALA A 68 -7.48 -18.16 -18.84
CA ALA A 68 -8.12 -16.98 -18.26
C ALA A 68 -7.12 -16.16 -17.42
N VAL A 69 -6.34 -16.81 -16.55
CA VAL A 69 -5.31 -16.14 -15.74
C VAL A 69 -4.28 -15.45 -16.64
N ARG A 70 -3.72 -16.14 -17.63
CA ARG A 70 -2.75 -15.52 -18.55
C ARG A 70 -3.37 -14.40 -19.38
N GLY A 71 -4.65 -14.51 -19.72
CA GLY A 71 -5.41 -13.49 -20.43
C GLY A 71 -5.48 -12.19 -19.64
N PHE A 72 -5.90 -12.25 -18.37
CA PHE A 72 -5.97 -11.07 -17.50
C PHE A 72 -4.60 -10.54 -17.08
N ALA A 73 -3.59 -11.41 -16.93
CA ALA A 73 -2.24 -11.01 -16.51
C ALA A 73 -1.58 -10.04 -17.51
N LYS A 74 -1.93 -10.13 -18.81
CA LYS A 74 -1.46 -9.20 -19.85
C LYS A 74 -1.91 -7.75 -19.62
N TYR A 75 -2.96 -7.55 -18.83
CA TYR A 75 -3.47 -6.23 -18.46
C TYR A 75 -3.00 -5.79 -17.08
N HIS A 76 -2.07 -6.51 -16.46
CA HIS A 76 -1.45 -6.16 -15.18
C HIS A 76 -2.48 -5.92 -14.06
N VAL A 77 -3.49 -6.79 -13.98
CA VAL A 77 -4.55 -6.70 -12.95
C VAL A 77 -3.98 -6.71 -11.54
N GLY A 78 -4.49 -5.83 -10.67
CA GLY A 78 -3.99 -5.68 -9.30
C GLY A 78 -4.51 -6.74 -8.33
N SER A 79 -5.62 -7.41 -8.67
CA SER A 79 -6.27 -8.39 -7.80
C SER A 79 -7.05 -9.47 -8.58
N TRP A 80 -7.21 -10.65 -7.96
CA TRP A 80 -7.76 -11.89 -8.51
C TRP A 80 -8.81 -12.50 -7.59
#